data_AF-F0ZHZ6-F1
#
_entry.id   AF-F0ZHZ6-F1
#
_cell.length_a   1.000
_cell.length_b   1.000
_cell.length_c   1.000
_cell.angle_alpha   90.00
_cell.angle_beta   90.00
_cell.angle_gamma   90.00
#
_symmetry.space_group_name_H-M   'P 1'
#
loop_
_entity.id
_entity.type
_entity.pdbx_description
1 polymer ?
#
loop_
_entity_poly.entity_id
_entity_poly.type
_entity_poly.pdbx_seq_one_letter_code
_entity_poly.pdbx_strand_id
1 'polypeptide(L)'
;MILYKLLSLLLLCNIIVAAPTAVNNRPIIGILTQPTNGGMATYGDQYLAASYVKYIESAGARVVPILYDTDIKSLTSLFNSINGILFPGGGVDFDNATVYTNTIQSIWQLVIESNNNGDYFPLWGTCMGFQELALLAAGNFDLLSSYNSENYTVPLNFTAAAKESNMLGNAPSEIFEALATQPITMNNHQFGLSPQTFSDTSAINTFFNVLSTNVDRDGNTFISTIEAKNYPIYGVQWHPEKPIFEWWDQEVMNHSFMSVLSNQYTSNFFVNECRKSSHSFSDPTVEAQSLIYNYQPQYSYQSVPDFEQIYYFN
;
A
#
# COMPACT_ATOMS: atom_id res chain seq x y z
N MET A 1 14.71 69.08 35.07
CA MET A 1 15.22 67.78 35.58
C MET A 1 14.02 66.92 35.98
N ILE A 2 13.35 66.27 35.01
CA ILE A 2 12.39 65.18 35.25
C ILE A 2 12.61 64.17 34.12
N LEU A 3 12.82 62.93 34.54
CA LEU A 3 13.31 61.79 33.76
C LEU A 3 12.11 60.98 33.25
N TYR A 4 11.98 60.77 31.94
CA TYR A 4 11.09 59.73 31.39
C TYR A 4 11.95 58.59 30.83
N LYS A 5 11.92 57.44 31.49
CA LYS A 5 12.46 56.17 30.98
C LYS A 5 11.42 55.55 30.04
N LEU A 6 11.73 55.44 28.75
CA LEU A 6 11.05 54.50 27.85
C LEU A 6 11.77 53.15 27.96
N LEU A 7 11.06 52.12 28.41
CA LEU A 7 11.44 50.72 28.22
C LEU A 7 10.94 50.28 26.84
N SER A 8 11.86 49.92 25.94
CA SER A 8 11.55 49.23 24.70
C SER A 8 11.58 47.72 24.96
N LEU A 9 10.43 47.06 24.91
CA LEU A 9 10.35 45.60 25.00
C LEU A 9 10.57 45.02 23.59
N LEU A 10 11.75 44.46 23.33
CA LEU A 10 12.03 43.72 22.09
C LEU A 10 11.44 42.31 22.21
N LEU A 11 10.32 42.07 21.53
CA LEU A 11 9.76 40.74 21.34
C LEU A 11 10.62 40.00 20.30
N LEU A 12 11.53 39.14 20.76
CA LEU A 12 12.23 38.20 19.87
C LEU A 12 11.27 37.07 19.53
N CYS A 13 10.65 37.17 18.35
CA CYS A 13 9.89 36.08 17.77
C CYS A 13 10.90 35.05 17.25
N ASN A 14 11.11 33.96 17.99
CA ASN A 14 11.88 32.82 17.52
C ASN A 14 11.06 32.11 16.42
N ILE A 15 11.29 32.50 15.17
CA ILE A 15 10.86 31.73 14.01
C ILE A 15 11.76 30.50 13.97
N ILE A 16 11.30 29.39 14.54
CA ILE A 16 11.90 28.08 14.30
C ILE A 16 11.57 27.73 12.84
N VAL A 17 12.49 28.06 11.93
CA VAL A 17 12.46 27.52 10.58
C VAL A 17 12.83 26.06 10.72
N ALA A 18 11.85 25.16 10.63
CA ALA A 18 12.12 23.74 10.52
C ALA A 18 13.06 23.53 9.33
N ALA A 19 14.23 22.92 9.57
CA ALA A 19 15.11 22.53 8.48
C ALA A 19 14.32 21.62 7.53
N PRO A 20 14.47 21.77 6.20
CA PRO A 20 13.80 20.87 5.26
C PRO A 20 14.15 19.43 5.63
N THR A 21 13.13 18.60 5.85
CA THR A 21 13.30 17.16 6.09
C THR A 21 14.10 16.60 4.93
N ALA A 22 15.23 15.96 5.25
CA ALA A 22 16.09 15.37 4.23
C ALA A 22 15.31 14.30 3.47
N VAL A 23 15.21 14.45 2.15
CA VAL A 23 14.50 13.50 1.28
C VAL A 23 15.45 12.36 0.90
N ASN A 24 15.03 11.12 1.14
CA ASN A 24 15.75 9.93 0.68
C ASN A 24 15.41 9.65 -0.79
N ASN A 25 16.30 10.01 -1.71
CA ASN A 25 16.13 9.78 -3.15
C ASN A 25 16.50 8.37 -3.63
N ARG A 26 16.76 7.43 -2.71
CA ARG A 26 17.05 6.02 -3.02
C ARG A 26 16.19 5.05 -2.19
N PRO A 27 14.86 5.27 -2.10
CA PRO A 27 14.01 4.51 -1.19
C PRO A 27 14.02 3.02 -1.53
N ILE A 28 14.00 2.20 -0.50
CA ILE A 28 13.86 0.75 -0.58
C ILE A 28 12.54 0.39 0.09
N ILE A 29 11.67 -0.34 -0.60
CA ILE A 29 10.34 -0.68 -0.13
C ILE A 29 10.26 -2.19 0.04
N GLY A 30 9.79 -2.62 1.21
CA GLY A 30 9.51 -4.03 1.47
C GLY A 30 8.20 -4.45 0.83
N ILE A 31 8.15 -5.62 0.19
CA ILE A 31 6.88 -6.21 -0.26
C ILE A 31 6.71 -7.56 0.41
N LEU A 32 5.60 -7.72 1.12
CA LEU A 32 5.28 -8.96 1.84
C LEU A 32 5.01 -10.10 0.84
N THR A 33 5.69 -11.23 1.03
CA THR A 33 5.39 -12.47 0.30
C THR A 33 4.16 -13.16 0.89
N GLN A 34 3.65 -14.18 0.21
CA GLN A 34 2.50 -14.96 0.67
C GLN A 34 2.81 -16.46 0.55
N PRO A 35 2.21 -17.32 1.39
CA PRO A 35 2.32 -18.76 1.23
C PRO A 35 1.82 -19.17 -0.15
N THR A 36 2.52 -20.11 -0.80
CA THR A 36 2.04 -20.72 -2.03
C THR A 36 0.90 -21.70 -1.74
N ASN A 37 0.07 -21.92 -2.75
CA ASN A 37 -0.95 -22.96 -2.75
C ASN A 37 -1.03 -23.63 -4.14
N GLY A 38 -1.73 -24.76 -4.23
CA GLY A 38 -1.98 -25.44 -5.50
C GLY A 38 -0.69 -25.72 -6.30
N GLY A 39 -0.68 -25.33 -7.58
CA GLY A 39 0.46 -25.53 -8.47
C GLY A 39 1.70 -24.70 -8.10
N MET A 40 1.52 -23.54 -7.45
CA MET A 40 2.64 -22.67 -7.04
C MET A 40 3.57 -23.34 -6.02
N ALA A 41 3.02 -24.21 -5.17
CA ALA A 41 3.76 -24.92 -4.13
C ALA A 41 4.85 -25.86 -4.68
N THR A 42 4.84 -26.14 -5.99
CA THR A 42 5.90 -26.91 -6.66
C THR A 42 7.17 -26.10 -6.94
N TYR A 43 7.10 -24.76 -6.87
CA TYR A 43 8.20 -23.85 -7.19
C TYR A 43 8.83 -23.18 -5.96
N GLY A 44 8.11 -23.13 -4.84
CA GLY A 44 8.60 -22.68 -3.54
C GLY A 44 7.49 -22.60 -2.49
N ASP A 45 7.87 -22.36 -1.24
CA ASP A 45 6.95 -22.29 -0.09
C ASP A 45 6.19 -20.96 -0.03
N GLN A 46 6.74 -19.91 -0.62
CA GLN A 46 6.13 -18.59 -0.67
C GLN A 46 6.41 -17.87 -1.98
N TYR A 47 5.56 -16.89 -2.31
CA TYR A 47 5.62 -16.19 -3.59
C TYR A 47 5.39 -14.69 -3.48
N LEU A 48 5.79 -13.99 -4.54
CA LEU A 48 5.50 -12.59 -4.80
C LEU A 48 5.25 -12.40 -6.30
N ALA A 49 4.06 -11.92 -6.68
CA ALA A 49 3.79 -11.58 -8.08
C ALA A 49 4.69 -10.42 -8.55
N ALA A 50 5.31 -10.58 -9.72
CA ALA A 50 6.32 -9.66 -10.20
C ALA A 50 5.75 -8.29 -10.59
N SER A 51 4.45 -8.18 -10.85
CA SER A 51 3.77 -6.90 -11.10
C SER A 51 3.91 -5.93 -9.93
N TYR A 52 3.85 -6.38 -8.67
CA TYR A 52 4.10 -5.49 -7.52
C TYR A 52 5.53 -4.97 -7.47
N VAL A 53 6.51 -5.80 -7.83
CA VAL A 53 7.92 -5.38 -7.93
C VAL A 53 8.06 -4.31 -9.02
N LYS A 54 7.57 -4.61 -10.24
CA LYS A 54 7.62 -3.68 -11.38
C LYS A 54 6.89 -2.37 -11.08
N TYR A 55 5.76 -2.44 -10.38
CA TYR A 55 4.96 -1.29 -9.95
C TYR A 55 5.74 -0.36 -9.04
N ILE A 56 6.47 -0.88 -8.06
CA ILE A 56 7.32 -0.07 -7.17
C ILE A 56 8.55 0.47 -7.91
N GLU A 57 9.21 -0.35 -8.72
CA GLU A 57 10.43 0.05 -9.44
C GLU A 57 10.16 1.12 -10.51
N SER A 58 9.00 1.08 -11.17
CA SER A 58 8.62 2.08 -12.18
C SER A 58 8.48 3.50 -11.62
N ALA A 59 8.28 3.64 -10.30
CA ALA A 59 8.22 4.93 -9.59
C ALA A 59 9.58 5.36 -8.98
N GLY A 60 10.65 4.61 -9.24
CA GLY A 60 12.02 4.95 -8.82
C GLY A 60 12.35 4.56 -7.39
N ALA A 61 11.87 3.40 -6.95
CA ALA A 61 12.28 2.73 -5.71
C ALA A 61 12.93 1.37 -6.02
N ARG A 62 13.58 0.77 -5.01
CA ARG A 62 14.06 -0.61 -5.06
C ARG A 62 13.22 -1.47 -4.13
N VAL A 63 13.22 -2.78 -4.37
CA VAL A 63 12.38 -3.71 -3.61
C VAL A 63 13.22 -4.69 -2.79
N VAL A 64 12.75 -4.99 -1.58
CA VAL A 64 13.17 -6.14 -0.77
C VAL A 64 11.95 -7.04 -0.51
N PRO A 65 12.00 -8.34 -0.78
CA PRO A 65 10.94 -9.25 -0.35
C PRO A 65 10.98 -9.41 1.18
N ILE A 66 9.83 -9.23 1.83
CA ILE A 66 9.65 -9.56 3.24
C ILE A 66 9.01 -10.95 3.29
N LEU A 67 9.77 -11.95 3.73
CA LEU A 67 9.24 -13.31 3.87
C LEU A 67 8.14 -13.35 4.93
N TYR A 68 6.99 -13.94 4.63
CA TYR A 68 5.82 -13.90 5.52
C TYR A 68 6.04 -14.64 6.84
N ASP A 69 7.01 -15.55 6.88
CA ASP A 69 7.39 -16.38 8.01
C ASP A 69 8.67 -15.91 8.71
N THR A 70 9.15 -14.71 8.38
CA THR A 70 10.31 -14.11 9.04
C THR A 70 10.06 -13.91 10.54
N ASP A 71 11.07 -14.15 11.37
CA ASP A 71 10.94 -13.94 12.81
C ASP A 71 10.96 -12.44 13.17
N ILE A 72 10.37 -12.08 14.32
CA ILE A 72 10.22 -10.68 14.75
C ILE A 72 11.55 -9.91 14.82
N LYS A 73 12.68 -10.56 15.12
CA LYS A 73 13.98 -9.86 15.20
C LYS A 73 14.47 -9.52 13.79
N SER A 74 14.39 -10.48 12.87
CA SER A 74 14.74 -10.28 11.47
C SER A 74 13.83 -9.24 10.82
N LEU A 75 12.52 -9.32 11.06
CA LEU A 75 11.53 -8.34 10.62
C LEU A 75 11.86 -6.93 11.11
N THR A 76 12.13 -6.77 12.42
CA THR A 76 12.43 -5.46 13.02
C THR A 76 13.74 -4.89 12.46
N SER A 77 14.76 -5.73 12.25
CA SER A 77 16.02 -5.29 11.64
C SER A 77 15.82 -4.81 10.20
N LEU A 78 15.01 -5.52 9.43
CA LEU A 78 14.68 -5.14 8.06
C LEU A 78 13.83 -3.86 8.03
N PHE A 79 12.80 -3.76 8.88
CA PHE A 79 11.94 -2.59 9.02
C PHE A 79 12.75 -1.30 9.23
N ASN A 80 13.75 -1.33 10.12
CA ASN A 80 14.65 -0.20 10.39
C ASN A 80 15.59 0.17 9.23
N SER A 81 15.65 -0.68 8.19
CA SER A 81 16.53 -0.50 7.02
C SER A 81 15.78 -0.04 5.76
N ILE A 82 14.47 -0.31 5.67
CA ILE A 82 13.60 0.02 4.53
C ILE A 82 12.73 1.25 4.82
N ASN A 83 12.16 1.83 3.77
CA ASN A 83 11.51 3.15 3.79
C ASN A 83 9.98 3.12 3.71
N GLY A 84 9.39 1.93 3.61
CA GLY A 84 7.96 1.69 3.52
C GLY A 84 7.67 0.23 3.21
N ILE A 85 6.42 -0.19 3.39
CA ILE A 85 5.98 -1.57 3.14
C ILE A 85 4.73 -1.58 2.26
N LEU A 86 4.65 -2.56 1.35
CA LEU A 86 3.45 -2.87 0.58
C LEU A 86 2.94 -4.27 0.95
N PHE A 87 1.66 -4.35 1.31
CA PHE A 87 0.87 -5.58 1.37
C PHE A 87 0.18 -5.81 0.03
N PRO A 88 0.57 -6.86 -0.73
CA PRO A 88 -0.01 -7.12 -2.03
C PRO A 88 -1.42 -7.74 -1.90
N GLY A 89 -2.11 -7.83 -3.03
CA GLY A 89 -3.29 -8.69 -3.14
C GLY A 89 -2.92 -10.18 -3.03
N GLY A 90 -3.90 -11.04 -2.85
CA GLY A 90 -3.69 -12.47 -2.66
C GLY A 90 -4.97 -13.17 -2.22
N GLY A 91 -4.82 -14.39 -1.70
CA GLY A 91 -5.93 -15.22 -1.21
C GLY A 91 -5.54 -16.06 0.00
N VAL A 92 -4.81 -15.46 0.95
CA VAL A 92 -4.43 -16.12 2.20
C VAL A 92 -5.66 -16.22 3.10
N ASP A 93 -5.93 -17.43 3.59
CA ASP A 93 -6.99 -17.68 4.56
C ASP A 93 -6.51 -17.31 5.97
N PHE A 94 -6.96 -16.15 6.48
CA PHE A 94 -6.52 -15.61 7.77
C PHE A 94 -6.84 -16.52 8.95
N ASP A 95 -7.86 -17.38 8.86
CA ASP A 95 -8.24 -18.32 9.93
C ASP A 95 -7.25 -19.48 10.05
N ASN A 96 -6.59 -19.83 8.94
CA ASN A 96 -5.72 -21.00 8.83
C ASN A 96 -4.24 -20.64 8.61
N ALA A 97 -3.90 -19.36 8.45
CA ALA A 97 -2.54 -18.89 8.19
C ALA A 97 -1.95 -18.09 9.36
N THR A 98 -1.92 -18.68 10.57
CA THR A 98 -1.47 -17.98 11.79
C THR A 98 -0.10 -17.30 11.67
N VAL A 99 0.86 -17.91 10.97
CA VAL A 99 2.19 -17.31 10.77
C VAL A 99 2.10 -16.02 9.96
N TYR A 100 1.36 -16.04 8.85
CA TYR A 100 1.12 -14.85 8.03
C TYR A 100 0.41 -13.76 8.84
N THR A 101 -0.66 -14.12 9.56
CA THR A 101 -1.44 -13.20 10.39
C THR A 101 -0.59 -12.55 11.48
N ASN A 102 0.31 -13.31 12.14
CA ASN A 102 1.23 -12.77 13.13
C ASN A 102 2.23 -11.76 12.52
N THR A 103 2.69 -12.01 11.29
CA THR A 103 3.63 -11.13 10.60
C THR A 103 2.99 -9.80 10.20
N ILE A 104 1.78 -9.81 9.62
CA ILE A 104 1.07 -8.55 9.30
C ILE A 104 0.73 -7.75 10.56
N GLN A 105 0.40 -8.42 11.67
CA GLN A 105 0.18 -7.77 12.96
C GLN A 105 1.47 -7.13 13.51
N SER A 106 2.60 -7.82 13.36
CA SER A 106 3.91 -7.30 13.76
C SER A 106 4.32 -6.08 12.92
N ILE A 107 4.12 -6.14 11.59
CA ILE A 107 4.36 -5.01 10.70
C ILE A 107 3.47 -3.82 11.07
N TRP A 108 2.17 -4.06 11.30
CA TRP A 108 1.25 -3.02 11.73
C TRP A 108 1.70 -2.34 13.02
N GLN A 109 2.09 -3.11 14.03
CA GLN A 109 2.60 -2.56 15.29
C GLN A 109 3.85 -1.69 15.09
N LEU A 110 4.82 -2.17 14.31
CA LEU A 110 6.04 -1.41 13.99
C LEU A 110 5.71 -0.09 13.27
N VAL A 111 4.82 -0.12 12.27
CA VAL A 111 4.37 1.06 11.52
C VAL A 111 3.70 2.07 12.45
N ILE A 112 2.76 1.63 13.28
CA ILE A 112 2.04 2.52 14.20
C ILE A 112 2.99 3.12 15.26
N GLU A 113 3.87 2.31 15.85
CA GLU A 113 4.84 2.77 16.84
C GLU A 113 5.84 3.77 16.26
N SER A 114 6.43 3.47 15.11
CA SER A 114 7.36 4.37 14.39
C SER A 114 6.71 5.74 14.14
N ASN A 115 5.51 5.77 13.54
CA ASN A 115 4.82 7.03 13.27
C ASN A 115 4.39 7.79 14.54
N ASN A 116 3.99 7.08 15.60
CA ASN A 116 3.69 7.71 16.91
C ASN A 116 4.94 8.36 17.53
N ASN A 117 6.11 7.81 17.26
CA ASN A 117 7.40 8.35 17.71
C ASN A 117 7.96 9.45 16.78
N GLY A 118 7.20 9.87 15.77
CA GLY A 118 7.60 10.88 14.79
C GLY A 118 8.58 10.37 13.73
N ASP A 119 8.76 9.05 13.65
CA ASP A 119 9.53 8.38 12.60
C ASP A 119 8.57 8.01 11.46
N TYR A 120 8.68 8.74 10.35
CA TYR A 120 7.69 8.67 9.28
C TYR A 120 7.86 7.40 8.45
N PHE A 121 6.89 6.48 8.52
CA PHE A 121 6.97 5.18 7.84
C PHE A 121 5.66 4.82 7.11
N PRO A 122 5.64 4.88 5.77
CA PRO A 122 4.46 4.55 4.97
C PRO A 122 4.13 3.06 4.86
N LEU A 123 2.83 2.76 4.78
CA LEU A 123 2.29 1.42 4.52
C LEU A 123 1.22 1.48 3.42
N TRP A 124 1.31 0.58 2.44
CA TRP A 124 0.35 0.45 1.35
C TRP A 124 -0.33 -0.92 1.36
N GLY A 125 -1.63 -0.99 1.09
CA GLY A 125 -2.37 -2.23 0.90
C GLY A 125 -3.10 -2.26 -0.45
N THR A 126 -2.91 -3.33 -1.22
CA THR A 126 -3.66 -3.58 -2.47
C THR A 126 -4.56 -4.80 -2.31
N CYS A 127 -5.83 -4.71 -2.68
CA CYS A 127 -6.81 -5.79 -2.64
C CYS A 127 -6.86 -6.51 -1.27
N MET A 128 -6.29 -7.70 -1.14
CA MET A 128 -6.15 -8.38 0.16
C MET A 128 -5.38 -7.53 1.17
N GLY A 129 -4.31 -6.85 0.76
CA GLY A 129 -3.61 -5.88 1.60
C GLY A 129 -4.49 -4.72 2.07
N PHE A 130 -5.45 -4.25 1.27
CA PHE A 130 -6.44 -3.26 1.72
C PHE A 130 -7.35 -3.84 2.81
N GLN A 131 -7.79 -5.09 2.64
CA GLN A 131 -8.60 -5.78 3.64
C GLN A 131 -7.81 -5.91 4.95
N GLU A 132 -6.56 -6.36 4.88
CA GLU A 132 -5.65 -6.46 6.03
C GLU A 132 -5.56 -5.15 6.81
N LEU A 133 -5.39 -4.01 6.14
CA LEU A 133 -5.35 -2.70 6.79
C LEU A 133 -6.62 -2.39 7.60
N ALA A 134 -7.80 -2.70 7.04
CA ALA A 134 -9.07 -2.51 7.72
C ALA A 134 -9.22 -3.44 8.93
N LEU A 135 -8.85 -4.72 8.77
CA LEU A 135 -8.93 -5.74 9.84
C LEU A 135 -7.95 -5.44 10.98
N LEU A 136 -6.72 -5.03 10.64
CA LEU A 136 -5.68 -4.63 11.58
C LEU A 136 -6.07 -3.38 12.37
N ALA A 137 -6.62 -2.35 11.71
CA ALA A 137 -7.13 -1.17 12.39
C ALA A 137 -8.30 -1.48 13.33
N ALA A 138 -9.15 -2.44 12.98
CA ALA A 138 -10.25 -2.88 13.82
C ALA A 138 -9.82 -3.78 14.99
N GLY A 139 -8.68 -4.46 14.86
CA GLY A 139 -8.33 -5.59 15.73
C GLY A 139 -9.31 -6.77 15.60
N ASN A 140 -9.95 -6.92 14.44
CA ASN A 140 -10.97 -7.95 14.19
C ASN A 140 -10.89 -8.40 12.72
N PHE A 141 -10.70 -9.70 12.51
CA PHE A 141 -10.54 -10.32 11.19
C PHE A 141 -11.87 -10.77 10.54
N ASP A 142 -13.00 -10.65 11.25
CA ASP A 142 -14.33 -11.12 10.81
C ASP A 142 -15.23 -9.98 10.29
N LEU A 143 -14.66 -8.99 9.59
CA LEU A 143 -15.40 -7.77 9.17
C LEU A 143 -15.70 -7.67 7.68
N LEU A 144 -15.18 -8.58 6.86
CA LEU A 144 -15.38 -8.51 5.42
C LEU A 144 -16.75 -9.07 5.01
N SER A 145 -17.31 -8.51 3.95
CA SER A 145 -18.53 -9.00 3.29
C SER A 145 -18.20 -9.50 1.90
N SER A 146 -19.03 -10.41 1.37
CA SER A 146 -18.83 -10.94 0.02
C SER A 146 -19.34 -9.97 -1.05
N TYR A 147 -18.63 -9.92 -2.19
CA TYR A 147 -18.95 -9.09 -3.34
C TYR A 147 -18.72 -9.83 -4.65
N ASN A 148 -19.57 -9.59 -5.64
CA ASN A 148 -19.42 -10.11 -7.00
C ASN A 148 -18.53 -9.16 -7.83
N SER A 149 -17.23 -9.15 -7.52
CA SER A 149 -16.24 -8.18 -8.04
C SER A 149 -14.96 -8.83 -8.58
N GLU A 150 -14.99 -10.12 -8.89
CA GLU A 150 -13.91 -10.78 -9.63
C GLU A 150 -13.96 -10.41 -11.11
N ASN A 151 -12.77 -10.29 -11.72
CA ASN A 151 -12.59 -10.00 -13.13
C ASN A 151 -13.48 -8.82 -13.62
N TYR A 152 -13.31 -7.65 -13.00
CA TYR A 152 -14.23 -6.52 -13.12
C TYR A 152 -13.52 -5.17 -13.10
N THR A 153 -13.57 -4.43 -14.22
CA THR A 153 -12.89 -3.12 -14.33
C THR A 153 -13.89 -1.96 -14.34
N VAL A 154 -13.68 -0.97 -13.46
CA VAL A 154 -14.63 0.13 -13.22
C VAL A 154 -13.94 1.49 -13.00
N PRO A 155 -14.68 2.62 -13.14
CA PRO A 155 -14.25 3.89 -12.56
C PRO A 155 -14.39 3.88 -11.04
N LEU A 156 -13.88 4.89 -10.35
CA LEU A 156 -14.03 5.09 -8.90
C LEU A 156 -15.17 6.08 -8.61
N ASN A 157 -16.09 5.70 -7.70
CA ASN A 157 -17.07 6.65 -7.19
C ASN A 157 -16.45 7.44 -6.04
N PHE A 158 -15.87 8.61 -6.35
CA PHE A 158 -15.22 9.44 -5.34
C PHE A 158 -16.19 9.98 -4.29
N THR A 159 -15.74 9.98 -3.03
CA THR A 159 -16.38 10.72 -1.95
C THR A 159 -15.90 12.17 -1.94
N ALA A 160 -16.49 12.99 -1.06
CA ALA A 160 -16.00 14.35 -0.84
C ALA A 160 -14.53 14.40 -0.36
N ALA A 161 -14.08 13.38 0.37
CA ALA A 161 -12.73 13.34 0.93
C ALA A 161 -11.63 13.17 -0.13
N ALA A 162 -11.95 12.61 -1.31
CA ALA A 162 -10.97 12.34 -2.36
C ALA A 162 -10.19 13.60 -2.79
N LYS A 163 -10.86 14.74 -2.92
CA LYS A 163 -10.25 15.99 -3.40
C LYS A 163 -9.30 16.64 -2.40
N GLU A 164 -9.51 16.38 -1.11
CA GLU A 164 -8.69 16.93 -0.02
C GLU A 164 -7.65 15.92 0.48
N SER A 165 -7.68 14.69 -0.07
CA SER A 165 -6.82 13.59 0.34
C SER A 165 -5.36 13.79 -0.03
N ASN A 166 -4.45 13.16 0.72
CA ASN A 166 -3.05 13.14 0.36
C ASN A 166 -2.83 12.34 -0.94
N MET A 167 -3.49 11.19 -1.05
CA MET A 167 -3.33 10.28 -2.19
C MET A 167 -3.81 10.89 -3.50
N LEU A 168 -5.03 11.42 -3.54
CA LEU A 168 -5.69 11.81 -4.79
C LEU A 168 -5.86 13.32 -4.95
N GLY A 169 -5.76 14.11 -3.87
CA GLY A 169 -5.99 15.56 -3.92
C GLY A 169 -4.97 16.33 -4.76
N ASN A 170 -3.75 15.79 -4.90
CA ASN A 170 -2.69 16.36 -5.75
C ASN A 170 -2.53 15.65 -7.09
N ALA A 171 -3.43 14.72 -7.44
CA ALA A 171 -3.39 14.07 -8.74
C ALA A 171 -3.60 15.10 -9.86
N PRO A 172 -2.89 15.00 -11.00
CA PRO A 172 -3.21 15.80 -12.17
C PRO A 172 -4.69 15.65 -12.53
N SER A 173 -5.34 16.74 -12.94
CA SER A 173 -6.80 16.77 -13.16
C SER A 173 -7.26 15.70 -14.14
N GLU A 174 -6.46 15.42 -15.17
CA GLU A 174 -6.74 14.39 -16.18
C GLU A 174 -6.72 12.97 -15.59
N ILE A 175 -5.82 12.69 -14.63
CA ILE A 175 -5.76 11.41 -13.92
C ILE A 175 -6.95 11.30 -12.95
N PHE A 176 -7.24 12.35 -12.19
CA PHE A 176 -8.38 12.37 -11.28
C PHE A 176 -9.69 12.16 -12.05
N GLU A 177 -9.88 12.86 -13.18
CA GLU A 177 -11.06 12.70 -14.04
C GLU A 177 -11.13 11.31 -14.67
N ALA A 178 -10.02 10.76 -15.16
CA ALA A 178 -9.98 9.42 -15.74
C ALA A 178 -10.36 8.35 -14.71
N LEU A 179 -9.83 8.43 -13.48
CA LEU A 179 -10.20 7.54 -12.39
C LEU A 179 -11.70 7.66 -12.05
N ALA A 180 -12.30 8.86 -12.12
CA ALA A 180 -13.71 9.07 -11.82
C ALA A 180 -14.67 8.59 -12.92
N THR A 181 -14.21 8.49 -14.18
CA THR A 181 -15.13 8.38 -15.34
C THR A 181 -14.85 7.18 -16.25
N GLN A 182 -13.64 6.62 -16.23
CA GLN A 182 -13.24 5.54 -17.13
C GLN A 182 -13.13 4.22 -16.37
N PRO A 183 -13.51 3.08 -16.99
CA PRO A 183 -13.32 1.77 -16.40
C PRO A 183 -11.84 1.37 -16.46
N ILE A 184 -11.04 1.84 -15.51
CA ILE A 184 -9.58 1.66 -15.48
C ILE A 184 -9.03 1.08 -14.18
N THR A 185 -9.88 0.77 -13.20
CA THR A 185 -9.46 0.10 -11.96
C THR A 185 -9.92 -1.36 -11.97
N MET A 186 -8.95 -2.29 -12.09
CA MET A 186 -9.20 -3.73 -12.14
C MET A 186 -9.53 -4.26 -10.75
N ASN A 187 -10.67 -4.93 -10.60
CA ASN A 187 -11.06 -5.62 -9.38
C ASN A 187 -10.97 -7.13 -9.62
N ASN A 188 -10.37 -7.83 -8.65
CA ASN A 188 -10.31 -9.28 -8.62
C ASN A 188 -10.46 -9.77 -7.17
N HIS A 189 -11.62 -9.49 -6.57
CA HIS A 189 -11.88 -9.82 -5.15
C HIS A 189 -13.29 -10.35 -4.94
N GLN A 190 -13.39 -11.28 -3.97
CA GLN A 190 -14.65 -11.87 -3.49
C GLN A 190 -15.11 -11.27 -2.17
N PHE A 191 -14.23 -10.53 -1.49
CA PHE A 191 -14.45 -9.94 -0.17
C PHE A 191 -14.04 -8.48 -0.16
N GLY A 192 -14.70 -7.69 0.66
CA GLY A 192 -14.38 -6.27 0.82
C GLY A 192 -15.03 -5.67 2.04
N LEU A 193 -14.77 -4.38 2.28
CA LEU A 193 -15.35 -3.64 3.39
C LEU A 193 -16.61 -2.90 2.95
N SER A 194 -17.73 -3.17 3.61
CA SER A 194 -18.98 -2.46 3.35
C SER A 194 -18.99 -1.06 3.98
N PRO A 195 -19.67 -0.07 3.37
CA PRO A 195 -19.86 1.24 4.00
C PRO A 195 -20.55 1.16 5.37
N GLN A 196 -21.48 0.19 5.54
CA GLN A 196 -22.17 -0.02 6.80
C GLN A 196 -21.21 -0.52 7.89
N THR A 197 -20.44 -1.57 7.59
CA THR A 197 -19.44 -2.12 8.53
C THR A 197 -18.40 -1.07 8.90
N PHE A 198 -17.93 -0.28 7.93
CA PHE A 198 -17.04 0.85 8.18
C PHE A 198 -17.68 1.85 9.14
N SER A 199 -18.90 2.30 8.85
CA SER A 199 -19.62 3.27 9.69
C SER A 199 -19.85 2.75 11.11
N ASP A 200 -20.18 1.47 11.27
CA ASP A 200 -20.49 0.86 12.57
C ASP A 200 -19.24 0.51 13.40
N THR A 201 -18.08 0.40 12.75
CA THR A 201 -16.82 0.03 13.41
C THR A 201 -15.99 1.28 13.72
N SER A 202 -16.17 1.82 14.93
CA SER A 202 -15.47 3.02 15.42
C SER A 202 -13.95 2.98 15.19
N ALA A 203 -13.32 1.83 15.42
CA ALA A 203 -11.87 1.64 15.24
C ALA A 203 -11.42 1.89 13.79
N ILE A 204 -12.25 1.56 12.78
CA ILE A 204 -11.93 1.81 11.37
C ILE A 204 -12.30 3.24 10.97
N ASN A 205 -13.53 3.68 11.28
CA ASN A 205 -14.01 5.00 10.82
C ASN A 205 -13.31 6.20 11.46
N THR A 206 -12.70 6.01 12.64
CA THR A 206 -11.86 7.03 13.27
C THR A 206 -10.46 7.04 12.69
N PHE A 207 -9.98 5.89 12.19
CA PHE A 207 -8.64 5.72 11.65
C PHE A 207 -8.52 6.14 10.18
N PHE A 208 -9.49 5.80 9.34
CA PHE A 208 -9.44 6.01 7.89
C PHE A 208 -10.44 7.06 7.39
N ASN A 209 -10.08 7.73 6.30
CA ASN A 209 -11.00 8.41 5.39
C ASN A 209 -11.31 7.46 4.21
N VAL A 210 -12.57 7.41 3.79
CA VAL A 210 -12.97 6.73 2.55
C VAL A 210 -12.85 7.71 1.39
N LEU A 211 -11.99 7.41 0.42
CA LEU A 211 -11.77 8.26 -0.75
C LEU A 211 -12.67 7.86 -1.92
N SER A 212 -12.97 6.57 -2.07
CA SER A 212 -13.91 6.08 -3.07
C SER A 212 -14.67 4.86 -2.63
N THR A 213 -15.82 4.65 -3.26
CA THR A 213 -16.58 3.41 -3.23
C THR A 213 -16.75 2.87 -4.65
N ASN A 214 -17.21 1.63 -4.75
CA ASN A 214 -17.64 1.00 -5.97
C ASN A 214 -18.88 0.15 -5.73
N VAL A 215 -19.53 -0.25 -6.81
CA VAL A 215 -20.72 -1.12 -6.78
C VAL A 215 -20.35 -2.40 -7.52
N ASP A 216 -20.60 -3.55 -6.89
CA ASP A 216 -20.36 -4.85 -7.51
C ASP A 216 -21.42 -5.18 -8.57
N ARG A 217 -21.29 -6.34 -9.23
CA ARG A 217 -22.22 -6.77 -10.29
C ARG A 217 -23.65 -7.05 -9.78
N ASP A 218 -23.84 -7.22 -8.47
CA ASP A 218 -25.12 -7.49 -7.84
C ASP A 218 -25.77 -6.22 -7.26
N GLY A 219 -25.12 -5.05 -7.39
CA GLY A 219 -25.62 -3.76 -6.91
C GLY A 219 -25.19 -3.40 -5.49
N ASN A 220 -24.31 -4.17 -4.87
CA ASN A 220 -23.82 -3.94 -3.51
C ASN A 220 -22.64 -2.96 -3.51
N THR A 221 -22.68 -1.96 -2.62
CA THR A 221 -21.59 -0.99 -2.49
C THR A 221 -20.48 -1.51 -1.58
N PHE A 222 -19.23 -1.34 -1.99
CA PHE A 222 -18.02 -1.57 -1.18
C PHE A 222 -17.10 -0.35 -1.19
N ILE A 223 -16.26 -0.23 -0.16
CA ILE A 223 -15.21 0.78 -0.10
C ILE A 223 -14.05 0.34 -0.98
N SER A 224 -13.58 1.23 -1.86
CA SER A 224 -12.55 0.88 -2.84
C SER A 224 -11.22 1.62 -2.67
N THR A 225 -11.20 2.74 -1.96
CA THR A 225 -9.94 3.46 -1.64
C THR A 225 -10.04 4.11 -0.26
N ILE A 226 -9.00 3.95 0.56
CA ILE A 226 -8.87 4.58 1.89
C ILE A 226 -7.50 5.22 2.06
N GLU A 227 -7.43 6.21 2.94
CA GLU A 227 -6.18 6.68 3.53
C GLU A 227 -6.38 6.94 5.03
N ALA A 228 -5.34 6.72 5.83
CA ALA A 228 -5.41 6.99 7.26
C ALA A 228 -5.40 8.48 7.54
N LYS A 229 -6.13 8.92 8.56
CA LYS A 229 -6.27 10.34 8.90
C LYS A 229 -4.99 10.95 9.46
N ASN A 230 -4.25 10.14 10.22
CA ASN A 230 -3.09 10.61 11.00
C ASN A 230 -1.80 9.82 10.72
N TYR A 231 -1.84 8.85 9.81
CA TYR A 231 -0.71 7.98 9.48
C TYR A 231 -0.52 7.92 7.97
N PRO A 232 0.70 7.70 7.46
CA PRO A 232 0.95 7.51 6.03
C PRO A 232 0.56 6.08 5.58
N ILE A 233 -0.70 5.70 5.83
CA ILE A 233 -1.23 4.37 5.53
C ILE A 233 -2.33 4.51 4.48
N TYR A 234 -2.22 3.72 3.42
CA TYR A 234 -3.00 3.86 2.19
C TYR A 234 -3.49 2.52 1.71
N GLY A 235 -4.72 2.46 1.20
CA GLY A 235 -5.27 1.21 0.71
C GLY A 235 -6.14 1.39 -0.54
N VAL A 236 -6.01 0.46 -1.47
CA VAL A 236 -6.88 0.33 -2.65
C VAL A 236 -7.41 -1.11 -2.73
N GLN A 237 -8.72 -1.28 -2.90
CA GLN A 237 -9.33 -2.61 -3.08
C GLN A 237 -9.09 -3.17 -4.50
N TRP A 238 -8.83 -2.28 -5.45
CA TRP A 238 -8.51 -2.57 -6.85
C TRP A 238 -6.99 -2.72 -7.05
N HIS A 239 -6.58 -3.25 -8.20
CA HIS A 239 -5.21 -3.61 -8.53
C HIS A 239 -4.57 -2.60 -9.51
N PRO A 240 -3.83 -1.58 -9.01
CA PRO A 240 -3.15 -0.63 -9.88
C PRO A 240 -1.97 -1.25 -10.67
N GLU A 241 -1.37 -2.31 -10.17
CA GLU A 241 -0.24 -2.97 -10.82
C GLU A 241 -0.65 -3.75 -12.07
N LYS A 242 -1.86 -4.34 -12.07
CA LYS A 242 -2.35 -5.26 -13.10
C LYS A 242 -2.45 -4.60 -14.49
N PRO A 243 -3.16 -3.46 -14.67
CA PRO A 243 -3.28 -2.79 -15.97
C PRO A 243 -1.96 -2.43 -16.66
N ILE A 244 -0.85 -2.38 -15.92
CA ILE A 244 0.45 -1.98 -16.43
C ILE A 244 1.32 -3.20 -16.77
N PHE A 245 1.20 -4.29 -16.01
CA PHE A 245 2.20 -5.38 -16.02
C PHE A 245 1.67 -6.79 -16.23
N GLU A 246 0.37 -7.04 -16.09
CA GLU A 246 -0.24 -8.35 -16.33
C GLU A 246 -1.03 -8.35 -17.65
N TRP A 247 -1.06 -9.46 -18.39
CA TRP A 247 -1.60 -9.51 -19.75
C TRP A 247 -2.44 -10.76 -20.04
N TRP A 248 -2.89 -11.47 -19.00
CA TRP A 248 -3.73 -12.64 -19.19
C TRP A 248 -5.06 -12.28 -19.84
N ASP A 249 -5.34 -12.89 -20.99
CA ASP A 249 -6.45 -12.53 -21.87
C ASP A 249 -7.85 -12.88 -21.32
N GLN A 250 -7.91 -13.63 -20.22
CA GLN A 250 -9.15 -13.94 -19.52
C GLN A 250 -9.54 -12.86 -18.51
N GLU A 251 -8.62 -11.97 -18.13
CA GLU A 251 -8.90 -10.84 -17.25
C GLU A 251 -9.28 -9.59 -18.07
N VAL A 252 -10.35 -8.90 -17.66
CA VAL A 252 -10.89 -7.70 -18.34
C VAL A 252 -10.12 -6.43 -17.97
N MET A 253 -8.79 -6.52 -17.95
CA MET A 253 -7.92 -5.39 -17.66
C MET A 253 -7.99 -4.34 -18.78
N ASN A 254 -8.04 -3.07 -18.39
CA ASN A 254 -7.96 -1.97 -19.33
C ASN A 254 -6.51 -1.52 -19.46
N HIS A 255 -5.88 -1.78 -20.61
CA HIS A 255 -4.49 -1.39 -20.89
C HIS A 255 -4.37 -0.07 -21.68
N SER A 256 -5.42 0.77 -21.69
CA SER A 256 -5.37 2.07 -22.38
C SER A 256 -4.29 2.99 -21.77
N PHE A 257 -3.82 3.96 -22.55
CA PHE A 257 -2.83 4.93 -22.10
C PHE A 257 -3.25 5.64 -20.80
N MET A 258 -4.52 6.04 -20.68
CA MET A 258 -5.01 6.67 -19.45
C MET A 258 -5.11 5.70 -18.28
N SER A 259 -5.41 4.43 -18.54
CA SER A 259 -5.33 3.40 -17.49
C SER A 259 -3.90 3.30 -16.97
N VAL A 260 -2.90 3.18 -17.84
CA VAL A 260 -1.49 3.09 -17.43
C VAL A 260 -1.07 4.32 -16.63
N LEU A 261 -1.38 5.54 -17.09
CA LEU A 261 -1.01 6.76 -16.37
C LEU A 261 -1.67 6.87 -14.99
N SER A 262 -2.98 6.61 -14.92
CA SER A 262 -3.74 6.74 -13.67
C SER A 262 -3.37 5.70 -12.63
N ASN A 263 -3.11 4.46 -13.06
CA ASN A 263 -2.66 3.41 -12.17
C ASN A 263 -1.17 3.60 -11.78
N GLN A 264 -0.30 4.10 -12.67
CA GLN A 264 1.09 4.41 -12.33
C GLN A 264 1.19 5.56 -11.31
N TYR A 265 0.26 6.50 -11.34
CA TYR A 265 0.22 7.62 -10.40
C TYR A 265 0.20 7.16 -8.94
N THR A 266 -0.56 6.12 -8.60
CA THR A 266 -0.62 5.62 -7.22
C THR A 266 0.71 5.05 -6.75
N SER A 267 1.53 4.47 -7.64
CA SER A 267 2.91 4.08 -7.29
C SER A 267 3.80 5.29 -7.08
N ASN A 268 3.73 6.28 -7.98
CA ASN A 268 4.50 7.51 -7.86
C ASN A 268 4.21 8.24 -6.55
N PHE A 269 2.92 8.28 -6.16
CA PHE A 269 2.49 8.79 -4.86
C PHE A 269 3.11 8.00 -3.71
N PHE A 270 2.94 6.67 -3.67
CA PHE A 270 3.42 5.87 -2.55
C PHE A 270 4.94 5.92 -2.40
N VAL A 271 5.69 5.85 -3.51
CA VAL A 271 7.15 6.00 -3.48
C VAL A 271 7.55 7.39 -2.99
N ASN A 272 6.82 8.46 -3.36
CA ASN A 272 7.07 9.80 -2.81
C ASN A 272 6.84 9.87 -1.30
N GLU A 273 5.84 9.18 -0.74
CA GLU A 273 5.70 9.07 0.71
C GLU A 273 6.91 8.36 1.31
N CYS A 274 7.39 7.27 0.70
CA CYS A 274 8.55 6.51 1.20
C CYS A 274 9.85 7.33 1.19
N ARG A 275 9.99 8.31 0.28
CA ARG A 275 11.16 9.23 0.27
C ARG A 275 11.25 10.10 1.52
N LYS A 276 10.18 10.22 2.32
CA LYS A 276 10.14 10.98 3.58
C LYS A 276 10.68 10.19 4.78
N SER A 277 10.82 8.87 4.66
CA SER A 277 11.46 8.03 5.67
C SER A 277 12.99 8.19 5.62
N SER A 278 13.63 8.34 6.78
CA SER A 278 15.09 8.43 6.91
C SER A 278 15.79 7.09 7.11
N HIS A 279 15.07 5.96 7.06
CA HIS A 279 15.65 4.63 7.22
C HIS A 279 16.66 4.30 6.11
N SER A 280 17.64 3.49 6.45
CA SER A 280 18.66 3.00 5.51
C SER A 280 19.38 1.79 6.07
N PHE A 281 19.84 0.89 5.20
CA PHE A 281 20.80 -0.13 5.59
C PHE A 281 22.12 0.52 6.04
N SER A 282 22.67 0.03 7.15
CA SER A 282 23.97 0.48 7.65
C SER A 282 25.16 -0.14 6.90
N ASP A 283 24.97 -1.33 6.33
CA ASP A 283 25.96 -2.06 5.55
C ASP A 283 25.49 -2.21 4.08
N PRO A 284 26.20 -1.60 3.11
CA PRO A 284 25.89 -1.75 1.69
C PRO A 284 25.90 -3.20 1.17
N THR A 285 26.66 -4.09 1.81
CA THR A 285 26.70 -5.51 1.47
C THR A 285 25.38 -6.19 1.85
N VAL A 286 24.87 -5.90 3.05
CA VAL A 286 23.57 -6.41 3.51
C VAL A 286 22.44 -5.84 2.67
N GLU A 287 22.52 -4.55 2.32
CA GLU A 287 21.59 -3.93 1.37
C GLU A 287 21.58 -4.71 0.05
N ALA A 288 22.74 -4.88 -0.58
CA ALA A 288 22.86 -5.57 -1.87
C ALA A 288 22.34 -7.01 -1.83
N GLN A 289 22.53 -7.73 -0.74
CA GLN A 289 22.08 -9.11 -0.54
C GLN A 289 20.57 -9.23 -0.26
N SER A 290 19.95 -8.17 0.25
CA SER A 290 18.53 -8.16 0.60
C SER A 290 17.62 -7.82 -0.59
N LEU A 291 18.14 -7.18 -1.63
CA LEU A 291 17.35 -6.70 -2.76
C LEU A 291 16.75 -7.84 -3.59
N ILE A 292 15.60 -7.55 -4.20
CA ILE A 292 14.89 -8.45 -5.14
C ILE A 292 15.76 -8.89 -6.32
N TYR A 293 16.82 -8.14 -6.65
CA TYR A 293 17.78 -8.44 -7.72
C TYR A 293 18.55 -9.76 -7.53
N ASN A 294 18.53 -10.34 -6.33
CA ASN A 294 19.12 -11.65 -6.05
C ASN A 294 18.19 -12.82 -6.41
N TYR A 295 16.95 -12.53 -6.82
CA TYR A 295 15.92 -13.52 -7.13
C TYR A 295 15.55 -13.44 -8.61
N GLN A 296 15.16 -14.56 -9.19
CA GLN A 296 14.74 -14.65 -10.59
C GLN A 296 13.27 -15.06 -10.65
N PRO A 297 12.40 -14.26 -11.28
CA PRO A 297 11.01 -14.64 -11.42
C PRO A 297 10.86 -15.72 -12.50
N GLN A 298 9.91 -16.61 -12.30
CA GLN A 298 9.52 -17.66 -13.25
C GLN A 298 8.31 -17.18 -14.06
N TYR A 299 8.24 -17.57 -15.34
CA TYR A 299 7.02 -17.40 -16.14
C TYR A 299 5.93 -18.36 -15.63
N SER A 300 4.80 -17.83 -15.19
CA SER A 300 3.82 -18.58 -14.39
C SER A 300 2.61 -19.10 -15.17
N TYR A 301 2.54 -18.92 -16.49
CA TYR A 301 1.39 -19.31 -17.31
C TYR A 301 0.89 -20.75 -17.10
N GLN A 302 1.78 -21.71 -16.81
CA GLN A 302 1.40 -23.11 -16.57
C GLN A 302 0.84 -23.36 -15.16
N SER A 303 1.19 -22.54 -14.18
CA SER A 303 0.81 -22.72 -12.77
C SER A 303 -0.33 -21.80 -12.34
N VAL A 304 -0.21 -20.51 -12.64
CA VAL A 304 -1.16 -19.45 -12.30
C VAL A 304 -1.08 -18.39 -13.40
N PRO A 305 -1.99 -18.41 -14.39
CA PRO A 305 -1.91 -17.52 -15.55
C PRO A 305 -2.28 -16.07 -15.22
N ASP A 306 -2.98 -15.81 -14.11
CA ASP A 306 -3.37 -14.47 -13.61
C ASP A 306 -2.18 -13.54 -13.33
N PHE A 307 -0.98 -14.13 -13.24
CA PHE A 307 0.30 -13.42 -13.18
C PHE A 307 1.19 -13.90 -14.33
N GLU A 308 1.83 -12.98 -15.04
CA GLU A 308 2.83 -13.29 -16.07
C GLU A 308 4.08 -13.90 -15.43
N GLN A 309 4.50 -13.34 -14.29
CA GLN A 309 5.74 -13.70 -13.63
C GLN A 309 5.58 -13.71 -12.11
N ILE A 310 6.19 -14.71 -11.47
CA ILE A 310 6.16 -14.88 -10.02
C ILE A 310 7.59 -15.12 -9.51
N TYR A 311 7.96 -14.42 -8.45
CA TYR A 311 9.12 -14.78 -7.63
C TYR A 311 8.70 -15.83 -6.61
N TYR A 312 9.48 -16.90 -6.50
CA TYR A 312 9.28 -17.96 -5.51
C TYR A 312 10.43 -17.97 -4.51
N PHE A 313 10.14 -18.28 -3.26
CA PHE A 313 11.11 -18.33 -2.15
C PHE A 313 10.89 -19.58 -1.30
N ASN A 314 11.94 -20.01 -0.62
CA ASN A 314 11.97 -21.10 0.35
C ASN A 314 12.59 -20.63 1.66
#